data_AF-A0A6B3EL55-F1
#
_entry.id   AF-A0A6B3EL55-F1
#
_cell.length_a   1.000
_cell.length_b   1.000
_cell.length_c   1.000
_cell.angle_alpha   90.00
_cell.angle_beta   90.00
_cell.angle_gamma   90.00
#
_symmetry.space_group_name_H-M   'P 1'
#
loop_
_entity.id
_entity.type
_entity.pdbx_description
1 polymer ?
#
loop_
_entity_poly.entity_id
_entity_poly.type
_entity_poly.pdbx_seq_one_letter_code
_entity_poly.pdbx_strand_id
1 'polypeptide(L)'
;VAVVQYPSLTRSTVRHVELLSMSPARVMLVLITDTGRVEQRMIDCPAPFGETSVADLRARLNSRISGRRFADVPQLVQDLPDSFEQEDRGTVAVVLSTLLETVVEETEERLMIGGTANLARYGQDFPLMIRPVLEAL
;
A
#
# COMPACT_ATOMS: atom_id res chain seq x y z
N VAL A 1 12.42 -5.93 -29.46
CA VAL A 1 11.03 -5.93 -28.93
C VAL A 1 11.06 -5.28 -27.56
N ALA A 2 10.37 -4.16 -27.37
CA ALA A 2 10.31 -3.49 -26.06
C ALA A 2 9.21 -4.15 -25.22
N VAL A 3 9.56 -4.67 -24.05
CA VAL A 3 8.58 -5.21 -23.10
C VAL A 3 8.22 -4.06 -22.16
N VAL A 4 7.03 -3.49 -22.32
CA VAL A 4 6.41 -2.64 -21.30
C VAL A 4 5.77 -3.58 -20.30
N GLN A 5 6.49 -3.96 -19.25
CA GLN A 5 5.88 -4.59 -18.10
C GLN A 5 5.15 -3.49 -17.32
N TYR A 6 3.82 -3.51 -17.39
CA TYR A 6 2.98 -2.71 -16.50
C TYR A 6 3.23 -3.16 -15.05
N PRO A 7 3.39 -2.23 -14.10
CA PRO A 7 3.69 -2.59 -12.72
C PRO A 7 2.58 -3.50 -12.19
N SER A 8 2.95 -4.71 -11.76
CA SER A 8 2.04 -5.61 -11.06
C SER A 8 1.77 -5.01 -9.69
N LEU A 9 0.75 -4.16 -9.60
CA LEU A 9 0.20 -3.74 -8.32
C LEU A 9 -0.19 -5.00 -7.55
N THR A 10 0.57 -5.25 -6.49
CA THR A 10 0.47 -6.45 -5.65
C THR A 10 -0.97 -6.70 -5.22
N ARG A 11 -1.39 -7.98 -5.15
CA ARG A 11 -2.75 -8.40 -4.75
C ARG A 11 -3.08 -8.16 -3.26
N SER A 12 -2.21 -7.49 -2.49
CA SER A 12 -2.44 -7.22 -1.07
C SER A 12 -3.66 -6.33 -0.89
N THR A 13 -4.45 -6.64 0.14
CA THR A 13 -5.64 -5.87 0.49
C THR A 13 -5.55 -5.35 1.91
N VAL A 14 -6.21 -4.22 2.16
CA VAL A 14 -6.39 -3.70 3.52
C VAL A 14 -7.36 -4.62 4.24
N ARG A 15 -6.93 -5.25 5.33
CA ARG A 15 -7.85 -5.99 6.19
C ARG A 15 -8.56 -5.06 7.14
N HIS A 16 -7.83 -4.14 7.76
CA HIS A 16 -8.37 -3.25 8.78
C HIS A 16 -7.43 -2.07 9.07
N VAL A 17 -7.97 -0.95 9.51
CA VAL A 17 -7.20 0.20 10.03
C VAL A 17 -7.67 0.56 11.44
N GLU A 18 -6.75 0.75 12.36
CA GLU A 18 -7.01 1.37 13.66
C GLU A 18 -6.31 2.73 13.74
N LEU A 19 -6.95 3.65 14.45
CA LEU A 19 -6.38 4.95 14.83
C LEU A 19 -6.51 5.07 16.35
N LEU A 20 -5.38 5.26 17.02
CA LEU A 20 -5.30 5.35 18.47
C LEU A 20 -4.82 6.75 18.86
N SER A 21 -5.59 7.45 19.70
CA SER A 21 -5.14 8.72 20.27
C SER A 21 -4.06 8.44 21.32
N MET A 22 -2.88 9.02 21.13
CA MET A 22 -1.74 8.87 22.04
C MET A 22 -1.57 10.13 22.92
N SER A 23 -1.90 11.29 22.35
CA SER A 23 -2.03 12.57 23.03
C SER A 23 -2.93 13.49 22.17
N PRO A 24 -3.34 14.67 22.65
CA PRO A 24 -4.23 15.54 21.87
C PRO A 24 -3.77 15.83 20.45
N ALA A 25 -2.46 15.94 20.19
CA ALA A 25 -1.91 16.21 18.86
C ALA A 25 -1.07 15.05 18.31
N ARG A 26 -1.36 13.80 18.73
CA ARG A 26 -0.61 12.63 18.28
C ARG A 26 -1.50 11.40 18.15
N VAL A 27 -1.46 10.78 16.98
CA VAL A 27 -2.24 9.59 16.64
C VAL A 27 -1.30 8.47 16.20
N MET A 28 -1.59 7.24 16.60
CA MET A 28 -0.96 6.04 16.03
C MET A 28 -1.89 5.41 15.02
N LEU A 29 -1.45 5.30 13.77
CA LEU A 29 -2.09 4.53 12.72
C LEU A 29 -1.58 3.10 12.77
N VAL A 30 -2.51 2.14 12.73
CA VAL A 30 -2.19 0.72 12.60
C VAL A 30 -2.89 0.18 11.36
N LEU A 31 -2.14 -0.31 10.38
CA LEU A 31 -2.64 -0.96 9.18
C LEU A 31 -2.46 -2.46 9.30
N ILE A 32 -3.56 -3.21 9.15
CA ILE A 32 -3.55 -4.68 9.13
C ILE A 32 -3.85 -5.12 7.70
N THR A 33 -3.03 -6.03 7.19
CA THR A 33 -3.17 -6.57 5.82
C THR A 33 -3.89 -7.93 5.83
N ASP A 34 -4.34 -8.38 4.66
CA ASP A 34 -4.95 -9.71 4.49
C ASP A 34 -4.00 -10.87 4.80
N THR A 35 -2.69 -10.67 4.70
CA THR A 35 -1.67 -11.66 5.09
C THR A 35 -1.44 -11.74 6.60
N GLY A 36 -2.06 -10.84 7.39
CA GLY A 36 -1.87 -10.75 8.84
C GLY A 36 -0.69 -9.90 9.28
N ARG A 37 0.00 -9.22 8.34
CA ARG A 37 1.02 -8.21 8.66
C ARG A 37 0.38 -6.99 9.32
N VAL A 38 1.08 -6.41 10.27
CA VAL A 38 0.69 -5.22 11.02
C VAL A 38 1.76 -4.15 10.86
N GLU A 39 1.37 -3.00 10.31
CA GLU A 39 2.22 -1.82 10.16
C GLU A 39 1.75 -0.72 11.12
N GLN A 40 2.70 -0.02 11.74
CA GLN A 40 2.41 1.02 12.72
C GLN A 40 3.12 2.32 12.36
N ARG A 41 2.39 3.44 12.37
CA ARG A 41 2.93 4.78 12.12
C ARG A 41 2.48 5.75 13.19
N MET A 42 3.44 6.43 13.80
CA MET A 42 3.18 7.56 14.67
C MET A 42 3.01 8.82 13.82
N ILE A 43 1.95 9.57 14.08
CA ILE A 43 1.57 10.77 13.34
C ILE A 43 1.48 11.93 14.31
N ASP A 44 2.28 12.97 14.07
CA ASP A 44 2.14 14.25 14.75
C ASP A 44 1.09 15.09 14.00
N CYS A 45 0.05 15.51 14.73
CA CYS A 45 -1.06 16.25 14.18
C CYS A 45 -0.76 17.77 14.22
N PRO A 46 -1.16 18.53 13.18
CA PRO A 46 -0.96 19.99 13.15
C PRO A 46 -1.76 20.75 14.21
N ALA A 47 -2.84 20.14 14.72
CA ALA A 47 -3.69 20.68 15.77
C ALA A 47 -4.18 19.53 16.67
N PRO A 48 -4.71 19.83 17.87
CA PRO A 48 -5.40 18.84 18.69
C PRO A 48 -6.53 18.17 17.89
N PHE A 49 -6.59 16.84 17.93
CA PHE A 49 -7.56 16.04 17.21
C PHE A 49 -8.33 15.18 18.22
N GLY A 50 -9.61 15.49 18.39
CA GLY A 50 -10.45 14.90 19.43
C GLY A 50 -10.69 13.41 19.22
N GLU A 51 -10.89 12.67 20.32
CA GLU A 51 -11.17 11.22 20.27
C GLU A 51 -12.38 10.87 19.41
N THR A 52 -13.42 11.71 19.43
CA THR A 52 -14.60 11.56 18.58
C THR A 52 -14.25 11.66 17.09
N SER A 53 -13.45 12.66 16.70
CA SER A 53 -12.99 12.83 15.31
C SER A 53 -12.05 11.70 14.88
N VAL A 54 -11.20 11.21 15.78
CA VAL A 54 -10.37 10.00 15.55
C VAL A 54 -11.25 8.79 15.29
N ALA A 55 -12.28 8.58 16.11
CA ALA A 55 -13.20 7.46 15.96
C ALA A 55 -14.01 7.54 14.66
N ASP A 56 -14.48 8.72 14.28
CA ASP A 56 -15.20 8.97 13.03
C ASP A 56 -14.28 8.74 11.81
N LEU A 57 -13.06 9.30 11.81
CA LEU A 57 -12.08 9.06 10.75
C LEU A 57 -11.77 7.58 10.58
N ARG A 58 -11.55 6.86 11.68
CA ARG A 58 -11.32 5.41 11.65
C ARG A 58 -12.51 4.67 11.06
N ALA A 59 -13.74 5.00 11.45
CA ALA A 59 -14.93 4.36 10.91
C ALA A 59 -15.08 4.59 9.40
N ARG A 60 -14.90 5.85 8.95
CA ARG A 60 -14.98 6.21 7.53
C ARG A 60 -13.89 5.54 6.70
N LEU A 61 -12.65 5.49 7.18
CA LEU A 61 -11.56 4.77 6.52
C LEU A 61 -11.94 3.31 6.30
N ASN A 62 -12.28 2.58 7.37
CA ASN A 62 -12.64 1.16 7.25
C ASN A 62 -13.84 0.93 6.32
N SER A 63 -14.84 1.82 6.34
CA SER A 63 -15.99 1.71 5.42
C SER A 63 -15.60 1.83 3.94
N ARG A 64 -14.54 2.57 3.62
CA ARG A 64 -14.10 2.85 2.25
C ARG A 64 -13.07 1.85 1.75
N ILE A 65 -12.14 1.42 2.60
CA ILE A 65 -10.92 0.71 2.16
C ILE A 65 -10.80 -0.74 2.66
N SER A 66 -11.58 -1.17 3.65
CA SER A 66 -11.48 -2.56 4.11
C SER A 66 -11.87 -3.54 3.00
N GLY A 67 -11.03 -4.56 2.81
CA GLY A 67 -11.10 -5.53 1.71
C GLY A 67 -10.62 -4.99 0.35
N ARG A 68 -10.19 -3.73 0.26
CA ARG A 68 -9.76 -3.11 -1.01
C ARG A 68 -8.28 -3.32 -1.26
N ARG A 69 -7.90 -3.37 -2.53
CA ARG A 69 -6.49 -3.48 -2.93
C ARG A 69 -5.76 -2.19 -2.60
N PHE A 70 -4.50 -2.33 -2.25
CA PHE A 70 -3.60 -1.21 -1.98
C PHE A 70 -3.59 -0.17 -3.10
N ALA A 71 -3.59 -0.63 -4.35
CA ALA A 71 -3.70 0.21 -5.54
C ALA A 71 -4.93 1.11 -5.60
N ASP A 72 -6.05 0.68 -5.01
CA ASP A 72 -7.33 1.39 -5.09
C ASP A 72 -7.46 2.42 -3.97
N VAL A 73 -6.68 2.29 -2.89
CA VAL A 73 -6.79 3.14 -1.68
C VAL A 73 -6.71 4.64 -2.00
N PRO A 74 -5.76 5.16 -2.81
CA PRO A 74 -5.67 6.59 -3.09
C PRO A 74 -6.98 7.19 -3.63
N GLN A 75 -7.60 6.50 -4.58
CA GLN A 75 -8.84 6.97 -5.21
C GLN A 75 -10.04 6.93 -4.25
N LEU A 76 -10.05 6.00 -3.29
CA LEU A 76 -11.16 5.80 -2.36
C LEU A 76 -11.18 6.79 -1.20
N VAL A 77 -10.05 7.44 -0.91
CA VAL A 77 -9.91 8.34 0.25
C VAL A 77 -9.65 9.80 -0.12
N GLN A 78 -9.45 10.12 -1.41
CA GLN A 78 -9.07 11.47 -1.87
C GLN A 78 -10.03 12.59 -1.45
N ASP A 79 -11.33 12.30 -1.35
CA ASP A 79 -12.40 13.24 -0.98
C ASP A 79 -12.71 13.20 0.52
N LEU A 80 -12.08 12.31 1.29
CA LEU A 80 -12.39 12.14 2.70
C LEU A 80 -12.16 13.41 3.54
N PRO A 81 -11.10 14.23 3.34
CA PRO A 81 -10.89 15.45 4.10
C PRO A 81 -12.05 16.45 3.98
N ASP A 82 -12.72 16.52 2.83
CA ASP A 82 -13.82 17.45 2.60
C ASP A 82 -15.07 17.13 3.43
N SER A 83 -15.15 15.90 3.95
CA SER A 83 -16.24 15.42 4.80
C SER A 83 -16.06 15.75 6.30
N PHE A 84 -15.00 16.46 6.67
CA PHE A 84 -14.69 16.92 8.03
C PHE A 84 -14.78 18.45 8.17
N GLU A 85 -14.93 18.90 9.41
CA GLU A 85 -14.88 20.32 9.75
C GLU A 85 -13.52 20.93 9.40
N GLN A 86 -13.50 22.24 9.10
CA GLN A 86 -12.32 22.94 8.60
C GLN A 86 -11.09 22.79 9.51
N GLU A 87 -11.31 22.75 10.83
CA GLU A 87 -10.26 22.56 11.84
C GLU A 87 -9.61 21.17 11.79
N ASP A 88 -10.39 20.14 11.45
CA ASP A 88 -9.93 18.74 11.43
C ASP A 88 -9.27 18.36 10.09
N ARG A 89 -9.58 19.07 9.00
CA ARG A 89 -9.10 18.70 7.64
C ARG A 89 -7.58 18.59 7.53
N GLY A 90 -6.85 19.45 8.24
CA GLY A 90 -5.39 19.42 8.26
C GLY A 90 -4.87 18.12 8.86
N THR A 91 -5.40 17.71 10.00
CA THR A 91 -5.03 16.44 10.64
C THR A 91 -5.46 15.24 9.80
N VAL A 92 -6.68 15.27 9.25
CA VAL A 92 -7.18 14.19 8.36
C VAL A 92 -6.27 14.03 7.15
N ALA A 93 -5.84 15.12 6.52
CA ALA A 93 -4.93 15.09 5.39
C ALA A 93 -3.57 14.45 5.75
N VAL A 94 -3.00 14.80 6.91
CA VAL A 94 -1.75 14.19 7.38
C VAL A 94 -1.91 12.69 7.61
N VAL A 95 -2.99 12.27 8.26
CA VAL A 95 -3.28 10.83 8.48
C VAL A 95 -3.41 10.08 7.15
N LEU A 96 -4.09 10.67 6.17
CA LEU A 96 -4.22 10.08 4.84
C LEU A 96 -2.88 9.99 4.11
N SER A 97 -2.06 11.02 4.14
CA SER A 97 -0.71 10.98 3.56
C SER A 97 0.10 9.82 4.13
N THR A 98 0.13 9.68 5.46
CA THR A 98 0.84 8.57 6.11
C THR A 98 0.27 7.19 5.76
N LEU A 99 -1.06 7.07 5.65
CA LEU A 99 -1.69 5.83 5.18
C LEU A 99 -1.23 5.48 3.76
N LEU A 100 -1.24 6.46 2.84
CA LEU A 100 -0.85 6.26 1.44
C LEU A 100 0.63 5.88 1.31
N GLU A 101 1.51 6.55 2.06
CA GLU A 101 2.93 6.18 2.16
C GLU A 101 3.09 4.73 2.63
N THR A 102 2.40 4.34 3.71
CA THR A 102 2.46 2.97 4.25
C THR A 102 2.03 1.93 3.21
N VAL A 103 0.96 2.21 2.47
CA VAL A 103 0.44 1.30 1.44
C VAL A 103 1.40 1.18 0.23
N VAL A 104 2.11 2.26 -0.11
CA VAL A 104 3.14 2.26 -1.16
C VAL A 104 4.38 1.49 -0.73
N GLU A 105 4.91 1.76 0.47
CA GLU A 105 6.09 1.06 1.02
C GLU A 105 5.87 -0.47 1.05
N GLU A 106 4.69 -0.93 1.46
CA GLU A 106 4.34 -2.35 1.44
C GLU A 106 4.33 -2.96 0.02
N THR A 107 3.95 -2.17 -0.97
CA THR A 107 3.93 -2.61 -2.36
C THR A 107 5.36 -2.77 -2.90
N GLU A 108 6.26 -1.84 -2.54
CA GLU A 108 7.66 -1.85 -2.94
C GLU A 108 8.46 -2.96 -2.27
N GLU A 109 8.30 -3.17 -0.95
CA GLU A 109 8.98 -4.23 -0.22
C GLU A 109 8.68 -5.61 -0.85
N ARG A 110 7.42 -5.84 -1.24
CA ARG A 110 7.03 -7.09 -1.90
C ARG A 110 7.60 -7.23 -3.31
N LEU A 111 7.77 -6.14 -4.05
CA LEU A 111 8.46 -6.17 -5.35
C LEU A 111 9.94 -6.57 -5.14
N MET A 112 10.59 -6.00 -4.12
CA MET A 112 12.00 -6.30 -3.79
C MET A 112 12.19 -7.77 -3.36
N ILE A 113 11.30 -8.30 -2.52
CA ILE A 113 11.32 -9.72 -2.11
C ILE A 113 10.95 -10.65 -3.28
N GLY A 114 10.03 -10.23 -4.16
CA GLY A 114 9.65 -10.99 -5.36
C GLY A 114 10.72 -11.03 -6.46
N GLY A 115 11.55 -9.99 -6.56
CA GLY A 115 12.60 -9.86 -7.58
C GLY A 115 13.77 -10.82 -7.41
N THR A 116 14.05 -11.29 -6.19
CA THR A 116 15.14 -12.25 -5.92
C THR A 116 14.69 -13.72 -5.97
N ALA A 117 13.40 -14.01 -5.81
CA ALA A 117 12.88 -15.37 -5.73
C ALA A 117 12.48 -15.99 -7.09
N ASN A 118 12.33 -15.19 -8.16
CA ASN A 118 11.79 -15.68 -9.44
C ASN A 118 12.78 -15.75 -10.61
N LEU A 119 14.09 -15.54 -10.39
CA LEU A 119 15.11 -15.73 -11.44
C LEU A 119 15.64 -17.17 -11.55
N ALA A 120 15.21 -18.10 -10.67
CA ALA A 120 15.75 -19.46 -10.62
C ALA A 120 14.79 -20.57 -11.12
N ARG A 121 13.66 -20.23 -11.73
CA ARG A 121 12.71 -21.23 -12.25
C ARG A 121 12.09 -20.80 -13.58
N TYR A 122 12.85 -20.87 -14.66
CA TYR A 122 12.43 -21.13 -16.05
C TYR A 122 13.71 -21.08 -16.92
N GLY A 123 14.19 -22.11 -17.61
CA GLY A 123 13.71 -23.49 -17.77
C GLY A 123 14.89 -24.45 -18.02
N GLN A 124 14.88 -25.56 -17.30
CA GLN A 124 15.39 -26.82 -17.82
C GLN A 124 14.34 -27.30 -18.82
N ASP A 125 14.64 -27.16 -20.11
CA ASP A 125 14.14 -28.00 -21.23
C ASP A 125 14.65 -27.40 -22.54
N PHE A 126 15.88 -27.75 -22.90
CA PHE A 126 16.42 -27.55 -24.24
C PHE A 126 16.64 -28.93 -24.85
N PRO A 127 15.70 -29.47 -25.64
CA PRO A 127 15.99 -30.63 -26.48
C PRO A 127 16.90 -30.20 -27.64
N LEU A 128 17.94 -30.99 -27.86
CA LEU A 128 18.85 -30.99 -29.01
C LEU A 128 18.18 -30.53 -30.32
N MET A 129 18.78 -29.53 -30.99
CA MET A 129 19.12 -29.60 -32.43
C MET A 129 20.30 -28.67 -32.72
N ILE A 130 21.53 -29.16 -32.48
CA ILE A 130 22.71 -28.66 -33.19
C ILE A 130 22.60 -29.22 -34.62
N ARG A 131 22.36 -28.36 -35.61
CA ARG A 131 22.62 -28.68 -37.03
C ARG A 131 23.82 -27.86 -37.50
N PRO A 132 24.66 -28.45 -38.38
CA PRO A 132 26.09 -28.19 -38.40
C PRO A 132 26.45 -27.02 -39.32
N VAL A 133 27.56 -26.39 -38.96
CA VAL A 133 28.38 -25.50 -39.77
C VAL A 133 28.82 -26.22 -41.04
N LEU A 134 28.37 -25.74 -42.21
CA LEU A 134 29.04 -25.91 -43.51
C LEU A 134 28.49 -24.86 -44.48
N GLU A 135 29.10 -23.70 -44.58
CA GLU A 135 29.20 -23.00 -45.87
C GLU A 135 30.61 -22.43 -45.99
N ALA A 136 31.40 -23.14 -46.80
CA ALA A 136 32.56 -22.59 -47.44
C ALA A 136 32.08 -21.72 -48.60
N LEU A 137 32.37 -20.42 -48.52
CA LEU A 137 32.70 -19.56 -49.66
C LEU A 137 33.78 -18.57 -49.20
#